data_AF-A0A2V6BXD0-F1
#
_entry.id   AF-A0A2V6BXD0-F1
#
_cell.length_a   1.000
_cell.length_b   1.000
_cell.length_c   1.000
_cell.angle_alpha   90.00
_cell.angle_beta   90.00
_cell.angle_gamma   90.00
#
_symmetry.space_group_name_H-M   'P 1'
#
loop_
_entity.id
_entity.type
_entity.pdbx_description
1 polymer ?
#
loop_
_entity_poly.entity_id
_entity_poly.type
_entity_poly.pdbx_seq_one_letter_code
_entity_poly.pdbx_strand_id
1 'polypeptide(L)'
;LIADEVMSGFGRCGEWFAWQRYGDAGKPDLMTLAKGLTGAHLPLGAVVAKENVARRLEAEMLFTGLTYFGHPLACAAGLAAIRAYADEKLIERSRRLGAAMLREIKRLQQQHRVIGDVRGGHGLFAIVELVSDPISRTPMAPWPQTPPQLTVLVQKARTLGVSFAVRGNLIILAPPLVIEERELSDALGLLDRLLNEMESA
;
A
#
# COMPACT_ATOMS: atom_id res chain seq x y z
N LEU A 1 -1.40 2.90 22.60
CA LEU A 1 -0.98 2.57 21.22
C LEU A 1 -1.57 3.57 20.24
N ILE A 2 -0.74 4.16 19.36
CA ILE A 2 -1.19 4.95 18.22
C ILE A 2 -0.95 4.13 16.96
N ALA A 3 -2.01 3.78 16.22
CA ALA A 3 -1.90 3.07 14.95
C ALA A 3 -1.94 4.07 13.78
N ASP A 4 -0.85 4.14 13.01
CA ASP A 4 -0.86 4.90 11.76
C ASP A 4 -1.43 4.07 10.61
N GLU A 5 -2.71 4.30 10.33
CA GLU A 5 -3.49 3.59 9.31
C GLU A 5 -3.65 4.44 8.04
N VAL A 6 -2.85 5.49 7.87
CA VAL A 6 -2.93 6.39 6.70
C VAL A 6 -2.70 5.63 5.40
N MET A 7 -1.78 4.66 5.35
CA MET A 7 -1.56 3.82 4.16
C MET A 7 -2.35 2.51 4.23
N SER A 8 -2.37 1.86 5.38
CA SER A 8 -2.81 0.48 5.55
C SER A 8 -4.33 0.31 5.73
N GLY A 9 -5.03 1.38 6.11
CA GLY A 9 -6.47 1.38 6.28
C GLY A 9 -7.24 1.25 4.97
N PHE A 10 -8.56 1.16 5.12
CA PHE A 10 -9.54 1.12 4.04
C PHE A 10 -9.28 -0.01 3.02
N GLY A 11 -8.91 -1.20 3.50
CA GLY A 11 -8.76 -2.38 2.64
C GLY A 11 -7.39 -2.58 2.04
N ARG A 12 -6.44 -1.63 2.16
CA ARG A 12 -5.08 -1.81 1.62
C ARG A 12 -4.42 -3.08 2.15
N CYS A 13 -4.58 -3.35 3.44
CA CYS A 13 -4.06 -4.56 4.09
C CYS A 13 -5.07 -5.74 4.14
N GLY A 14 -6.06 -5.76 3.25
CA GLY A 14 -7.06 -6.84 3.16
C GLY A 14 -8.02 -6.92 4.35
N GLU A 15 -7.96 -5.94 5.25
CA GLU A 15 -8.92 -5.68 6.34
C GLU A 15 -9.33 -4.20 6.27
N TRP A 16 -10.41 -3.82 6.96
CA TRP A 16 -10.79 -2.40 7.05
C TRP A 16 -9.66 -1.56 7.64
N PHE A 17 -8.99 -2.08 8.67
CA PHE A 17 -7.79 -1.49 9.25
C PHE A 17 -6.80 -2.61 9.59
N ALA A 18 -5.51 -2.39 9.36
CA ALA A 18 -4.50 -3.43 9.54
C ALA A 18 -4.42 -3.96 10.98
N TRP A 19 -4.70 -3.10 11.99
CA TRP A 19 -4.69 -3.51 13.40
C TRP A 19 -5.66 -4.67 13.69
N GLN A 20 -6.76 -4.79 12.91
CA GLN A 20 -7.78 -5.82 13.12
C GLN A 20 -7.23 -7.25 12.95
N ARG A 21 -6.11 -7.41 12.23
CA ARG A 21 -5.42 -8.71 12.07
C ARG A 21 -4.86 -9.25 13.40
N TYR A 22 -4.64 -8.37 14.38
CA TYR A 22 -4.11 -8.72 15.69
C TYR A 22 -5.21 -8.85 16.75
N GLY A 23 -6.49 -8.83 16.34
CA GLY A 23 -7.63 -8.91 17.24
C GLY A 23 -7.65 -7.78 18.28
N ASP A 24 -8.27 -8.05 19.44
CA ASP A 24 -8.42 -7.04 20.50
C ASP A 24 -7.08 -6.54 21.05
N ALA A 25 -6.03 -7.36 21.03
CA ALA A 25 -4.69 -6.96 21.45
C ALA A 25 -4.08 -5.86 20.55
N GLY A 26 -4.53 -5.76 19.29
CA GLY A 26 -4.11 -4.73 18.35
C GLY A 26 -4.92 -3.44 18.42
N LYS A 27 -6.04 -3.41 19.16
CA LYS A 27 -6.97 -2.28 19.16
C LYS A 27 -6.28 -1.01 19.67
N PRO A 28 -6.14 0.03 18.83
CA PRO A 28 -5.38 1.20 19.22
C PRO A 28 -6.17 2.13 20.15
N ASP A 29 -5.45 2.96 20.90
CA ASP A 29 -6.05 4.06 21.67
C ASP A 29 -6.31 5.28 20.78
N LEU A 30 -5.44 5.51 19.79
CA LEU A 30 -5.60 6.50 18.72
C LEU A 30 -5.27 5.88 17.36
N MET A 31 -5.97 6.30 16.31
CA MET A 31 -5.72 5.84 14.94
C MET A 31 -5.70 7.03 13.97
N THR A 32 -4.64 7.16 13.17
CA THR A 32 -4.53 8.22 12.15
C THR A 32 -4.97 7.71 10.78
N LEU A 33 -5.78 8.50 10.08
CA LEU A 33 -6.41 8.15 8.81
C LEU A 33 -6.21 9.28 7.79
N ALA A 34 -5.99 8.92 6.52
CA ALA A 34 -6.06 9.82 5.37
C ALA A 34 -6.13 8.96 4.10
N LYS A 35 -5.58 9.40 2.96
CA LYS A 35 -5.47 8.66 1.68
C LYS A 35 -6.76 7.92 1.28
N GLY A 36 -6.86 6.63 1.61
CA GLY A 36 -8.02 5.79 1.35
C GLY A 36 -9.31 6.28 2.02
N LEU A 37 -9.23 7.15 3.03
CA LEU A 37 -10.39 7.75 3.70
C LEU A 37 -11.39 8.37 2.73
N THR A 38 -10.92 8.95 1.61
CA THR A 38 -11.76 9.57 0.57
C THR A 38 -11.61 8.90 -0.78
N GLY A 39 -10.98 7.71 -0.84
CA GLY A 39 -10.52 7.13 -2.10
C GLY A 39 -9.56 8.04 -2.86
N ALA A 40 -8.84 8.92 -2.15
CA ALA A 40 -7.97 9.96 -2.68
C ALA A 40 -8.67 11.05 -3.55
N HIS A 41 -10.00 11.14 -3.55
CA HIS A 41 -10.73 12.15 -4.34
C HIS A 41 -10.57 13.57 -3.78
N LEU A 42 -10.49 13.71 -2.46
CA LEU A 42 -10.34 14.99 -1.77
C LEU A 42 -9.44 14.87 -0.54
N PRO A 43 -8.71 15.93 -0.16
CA PRO A 43 -7.85 15.92 1.01
C PRO A 43 -8.70 15.85 2.29
N LEU A 44 -8.54 14.76 3.04
CA LEU A 44 -9.09 14.61 4.38
C LEU A 44 -8.14 13.78 5.22
N GLY A 45 -7.88 14.24 6.43
CA GLY A 45 -7.22 13.48 7.48
C GLY A 45 -8.12 13.39 8.70
N ALA A 46 -7.97 12.33 9.50
CA ALA A 46 -8.69 12.16 10.74
C ALA A 46 -7.82 11.48 11.80
N VAL A 47 -8.10 11.81 13.06
CA VAL A 47 -7.61 11.07 14.23
C VAL A 47 -8.83 10.49 14.92
N VAL A 48 -8.90 9.17 15.01
CA VAL A 48 -9.93 8.47 15.77
C VAL A 48 -9.38 8.20 17.16
N ALA A 49 -10.14 8.57 18.19
CA ALA A 49 -9.76 8.35 19.58
C ALA A 49 -10.71 7.34 20.25
N LYS A 50 -10.13 6.45 21.07
CA LYS A 50 -10.91 5.58 21.95
C LYS A 50 -11.66 6.44 22.97
N GLU A 51 -12.85 5.99 23.35
CA GLU A 51 -13.78 6.75 24.20
C GLU A 51 -13.16 7.24 25.52
N ASN A 52 -12.35 6.42 26.19
CA ASN A 52 -11.68 6.82 27.43
C ASN A 52 -10.63 7.92 27.22
N VAL A 53 -9.95 7.93 26.07
CA VAL A 53 -9.02 9.00 25.68
C VAL A 53 -9.81 10.26 25.36
N ALA A 54 -10.86 10.15 24.55
CA ALA A 54 -11.73 11.27 24.18
C ALA A 54 -12.33 11.96 25.42
N ARG A 55 -12.89 11.19 26.37
CA ARG A 55 -13.44 11.73 27.63
C ARG A 55 -12.43 12.52 28.45
N ARG A 56 -11.15 12.11 28.44
CA ARG A 56 -10.10 12.84 29.15
C ARG A 56 -9.79 14.18 28.47
N LEU A 57 -9.84 14.20 27.14
CA LEU A 57 -9.61 15.40 26.33
C LEU A 57 -10.78 16.37 26.38
N GLU A 58 -12.03 15.90 26.53
CA GLU A 58 -13.21 16.77 26.63
C GLU A 58 -13.17 17.71 27.85
N ALA A 59 -12.49 17.31 28.91
CA ALA A 59 -12.33 18.12 30.13
C ALA A 59 -11.27 19.24 29.98
N GLU A 60 -10.52 19.27 28.87
CA GLU A 60 -9.43 20.22 28.63
C GLU A 60 -9.62 20.90 27.26
N MET A 61 -9.34 22.20 27.17
CA MET A 61 -9.38 22.87 25.86
C MET A 61 -8.22 22.39 25.00
N LEU A 62 -8.52 21.69 23.91
CA LEU A 62 -7.52 21.29 22.93
C LEU A 62 -7.24 22.47 21.99
N PHE A 63 -6.08 23.12 22.14
CA PHE A 63 -5.64 24.22 21.27
C PHE A 63 -5.17 23.70 19.90
N THR A 64 -6.11 23.11 19.16
CA THR A 64 -5.91 22.60 17.81
C THR A 64 -7.10 22.99 16.94
N GLY A 65 -6.84 23.31 15.68
CA GLY A 65 -7.86 23.73 14.74
C GLY A 65 -7.23 24.13 13.43
N LEU A 66 -7.74 23.61 12.32
CA LEU A 66 -7.41 24.08 10.99
C LEU A 66 -8.67 24.67 10.37
N THR A 67 -8.50 25.69 9.50
CA THR A 67 -9.59 26.34 8.77
C THR A 67 -10.52 25.36 8.05
N TYR A 68 -9.99 24.22 7.60
CA TYR A 68 -10.72 23.19 6.87
C TYR A 68 -11.00 21.90 7.65
N PHE A 69 -10.92 21.93 8.99
CA PHE A 69 -11.39 20.82 9.81
C PHE A 69 -12.85 20.50 9.52
N GLY A 70 -13.14 19.22 9.24
CA GLY A 70 -14.49 18.76 8.92
C GLY A 70 -15.06 19.38 7.63
N HIS A 71 -14.22 19.74 6.66
CA HIS A 71 -14.68 20.34 5.40
C HIS A 71 -15.81 19.49 4.76
N PRO A 72 -17.04 20.00 4.63
CA PRO A 72 -18.22 19.18 4.31
C PRO A 72 -18.09 18.37 3.03
N LEU A 73 -17.47 18.95 2.00
CA LEU A 73 -17.25 18.25 0.72
C LEU A 73 -16.27 17.07 0.86
N ALA A 74 -15.23 17.21 1.68
CA ALA A 74 -14.27 16.14 1.91
C ALA A 74 -14.90 15.01 2.74
N CYS A 75 -15.73 15.37 3.73
CA CYS A 75 -16.54 14.41 4.49
C CYS A 75 -17.53 13.65 3.58
N ALA A 76 -18.20 14.34 2.65
CA ALA A 76 -19.10 13.72 1.68
C ALA A 76 -18.37 12.72 0.78
N ALA A 77 -17.17 13.07 0.27
CA ALA A 77 -16.33 12.14 -0.49
C ALA A 77 -15.89 10.94 0.36
N GLY A 78 -15.58 11.14 1.63
CA GLY A 78 -15.26 10.05 2.55
C GLY A 78 -16.43 9.08 2.77
N LEU A 79 -17.64 9.60 2.97
CA LEU A 79 -18.85 8.78 3.09
C LEU A 79 -19.10 7.98 1.81
N ALA A 80 -18.95 8.59 0.64
CA ALA A 80 -19.11 7.92 -0.65
C ALA A 80 -18.06 6.81 -0.84
N ALA A 81 -16.79 7.07 -0.52
CA ALA A 81 -15.72 6.08 -0.61
C ALA A 81 -15.98 4.87 0.31
N ILE A 82 -16.34 5.10 1.57
CA ILE A 82 -16.65 4.03 2.53
C ILE A 82 -17.83 3.17 2.03
N ARG A 83 -18.87 3.78 1.45
CA ARG A 83 -19.99 3.05 0.85
C ARG A 83 -19.52 2.19 -0.32
N ALA A 84 -18.77 2.75 -1.27
CA ALA A 84 -18.23 1.99 -2.39
C ALA A 84 -17.38 0.79 -1.93
N TYR A 85 -16.54 0.98 -0.92
CA TYR A 85 -15.72 -0.09 -0.35
C TYR A 85 -16.55 -1.27 0.19
N ALA A 86 -17.67 -0.96 0.85
CA ALA A 86 -18.58 -1.95 1.41
C ALA A 86 -19.44 -2.61 0.32
N ASP A 87 -20.10 -1.80 -0.52
CA ASP A 87 -21.07 -2.24 -1.53
C ASP A 87 -20.40 -3.10 -2.61
N GLU A 88 -19.19 -2.73 -3.03
CA GLU A 88 -18.42 -3.45 -4.04
C GLU A 88 -17.50 -4.54 -3.44
N LYS A 89 -17.51 -4.73 -2.12
CA LYS A 89 -16.70 -5.72 -1.39
C LYS A 89 -15.19 -5.60 -1.70
N LEU A 90 -14.68 -4.37 -1.70
CA LEU A 90 -13.30 -4.08 -2.11
C LEU A 90 -12.27 -4.59 -1.09
N ILE A 91 -12.63 -4.73 0.19
CA ILE A 91 -11.75 -5.28 1.23
C ILE A 91 -11.52 -6.78 0.96
N GLU A 92 -12.59 -7.52 0.67
CA GLU A 92 -12.54 -8.93 0.32
C GLU A 92 -11.79 -9.15 -0.99
N ARG A 93 -12.05 -8.31 -2.00
CA ARG A 93 -11.30 -8.30 -3.25
C ARG A 93 -9.81 -8.08 -2.99
N SER A 94 -9.45 -7.08 -2.20
CA SER A 94 -8.08 -6.79 -1.82
C SER A 94 -7.40 -7.99 -1.16
N ARG A 95 -8.08 -8.63 -0.19
CA ARG A 95 -7.57 -9.84 0.48
C ARG A 95 -7.29 -10.97 -0.51
N ARG A 96 -8.22 -11.24 -1.42
CA ARG A 96 -8.12 -12.31 -2.43
C ARG A 96 -7.03 -12.04 -3.46
N LEU A 97 -7.05 -10.86 -4.08
CA LEU A 97 -6.08 -10.46 -5.10
C LEU A 97 -4.69 -10.23 -4.52
N GLY A 98 -4.60 -9.73 -3.29
CA GLY A 98 -3.34 -9.61 -2.56
C GLY A 98 -2.64 -10.95 -2.37
N ALA A 99 -3.39 -11.99 -1.99
CA ALA A 99 -2.85 -13.34 -1.89
C ALA A 99 -2.40 -13.90 -3.25
N ALA A 100 -3.14 -13.62 -4.33
CA ALA A 100 -2.76 -14.00 -5.68
C ALA A 100 -1.48 -13.28 -6.16
N MET A 101 -1.43 -11.96 -5.95
CA MET A 101 -0.27 -11.12 -6.25
C MET A 101 0.98 -11.63 -5.52
N LEU A 102 0.90 -11.96 -4.23
CA LEU A 102 2.04 -12.51 -3.50
C LEU A 102 2.52 -13.85 -4.08
N ARG A 103 1.59 -14.76 -4.42
CA ARG A 103 1.96 -16.05 -5.03
C ARG A 103 2.71 -15.84 -6.34
N GLU A 104 2.24 -14.91 -7.18
CA GLU A 104 2.87 -14.63 -8.46
C GLU A 104 4.24 -13.98 -8.30
N ILE A 105 4.41 -13.02 -7.40
CA ILE A 105 5.73 -12.42 -7.16
C ILE A 105 6.70 -13.45 -6.56
N LYS A 106 6.23 -14.37 -5.72
CA LYS A 106 7.05 -15.50 -5.24
C LYS A 106 7.47 -16.44 -6.37
N ARG A 107 6.62 -16.64 -7.39
CA ARG A 107 6.99 -17.36 -8.61
C ARG A 107 8.11 -16.61 -9.35
N LEU A 108 7.97 -15.30 -9.52
CA LEU A 108 9.01 -14.45 -10.12
C LEU A 108 10.32 -14.48 -9.33
N GLN A 109 10.25 -14.49 -7.99
CA GLN A 109 11.45 -14.62 -7.14
C GLN A 109 12.25 -15.90 -7.42
N GLN A 110 11.60 -16.99 -7.83
CA GLN A 110 12.29 -18.23 -8.19
C GLN A 110 12.96 -18.16 -9.56
N GLN A 111 12.54 -17.23 -10.42
CA GLN A 111 13.03 -17.09 -11.79
C GLN A 111 14.09 -16.00 -11.94
N HIS A 112 13.98 -14.94 -11.15
CA HIS A 112 14.85 -13.77 -11.21
C HIS A 112 15.78 -13.74 -10.00
N ARG A 113 17.07 -13.89 -10.25
CA ARG A 113 18.11 -13.84 -9.20
C ARG A 113 18.22 -12.47 -8.56
N VAL A 114 17.81 -11.43 -9.27
CA VAL A 114 17.79 -10.06 -8.76
C VAL A 114 16.73 -9.83 -7.68
N ILE A 115 15.71 -10.69 -7.54
CA ILE A 115 14.72 -10.58 -6.45
C ILE A 115 15.24 -11.28 -5.18
N GLY A 116 15.67 -10.49 -4.20
CA GLY A 116 16.22 -11.00 -2.95
C GLY A 116 15.15 -11.34 -1.91
N ASP A 117 14.11 -10.53 -1.81
CA ASP A 117 13.01 -10.75 -0.88
C ASP A 117 11.66 -10.24 -1.42
N VAL A 118 10.58 -10.86 -0.95
CA VAL A 118 9.21 -10.51 -1.30
C VAL A 118 8.35 -10.51 -0.05
N ARG A 119 7.70 -9.38 0.22
CA ARG A 119 6.86 -9.17 1.41
C ARG A 119 5.48 -8.70 0.98
N GLY A 120 4.41 -9.17 1.63
CA GLY A 120 3.04 -8.77 1.32
C GLY A 120 2.03 -9.89 1.52
N GLY A 121 0.98 -9.93 0.70
CA GLY A 121 -0.03 -10.99 0.71
C GLY A 121 -1.14 -10.83 1.74
N HIS A 122 -1.13 -9.71 2.46
CA HIS A 122 -2.20 -9.30 3.35
C HIS A 122 -2.94 -8.16 2.69
N GLY A 123 -3.61 -8.39 1.56
CA GLY A 123 -4.19 -7.31 0.75
C GLY A 123 -3.33 -6.89 -0.43
N LEU A 124 -3.82 -5.92 -1.21
CA LEU A 124 -3.14 -5.35 -2.38
C LEU A 124 -1.97 -4.44 -1.98
N PHE A 125 -1.04 -4.97 -1.20
CA PHE A 125 0.21 -4.30 -0.85
C PHE A 125 1.33 -5.33 -0.79
N ALA A 126 2.32 -5.16 -1.67
CA ALA A 126 3.52 -6.00 -1.69
C ALA A 126 4.77 -5.18 -2.02
N ILE A 127 5.90 -5.71 -1.58
CA ILE A 127 7.23 -5.17 -1.79
C ILE A 127 8.07 -6.23 -2.46
N VAL A 128 8.73 -5.86 -3.55
CA VAL A 128 9.79 -6.64 -4.21
C VAL A 128 11.11 -5.94 -3.91
N GLU A 129 12.03 -6.62 -3.25
CA GLU A 129 13.36 -6.08 -2.95
C GLU A 129 14.39 -6.65 -3.90
N LEU A 130 15.09 -5.74 -4.58
CA LEU A 130 16.13 -6.09 -5.54
C LEU A 130 17.51 -6.10 -4.90
N VAL A 131 18.30 -7.11 -5.24
CA VAL A 131 19.65 -7.37 -4.71
C VAL A 131 20.62 -7.67 -5.84
N SER A 132 21.89 -7.32 -5.66
CA SER A 132 22.97 -7.71 -6.58
C SER A 132 23.43 -9.15 -6.37
N ASP A 133 23.25 -9.68 -5.15
CA ASP A 133 23.53 -11.08 -4.83
C ASP A 133 22.42 -11.66 -3.94
N PRO A 134 21.69 -12.71 -4.39
CA PRO A 134 20.63 -13.33 -3.62
C PRO A 134 21.11 -14.10 -2.38
N ILE A 135 22.38 -14.52 -2.33
CA ILE A 135 22.93 -15.25 -1.16
C ILE A 135 23.23 -14.29 -0.02
N SER A 136 24.05 -13.26 -0.28
CA SER A 136 24.37 -12.25 0.73
C SER A 136 23.24 -11.23 0.96
N ARG A 137 22.25 -11.18 0.06
CA ARG A 137 21.20 -10.15 -0.01
C ARG A 137 21.78 -8.74 -0.11
N THR A 138 22.92 -8.60 -0.79
CA THR A 138 23.57 -7.31 -0.98
C THR A 138 22.66 -6.42 -1.83
N PRO A 139 22.27 -5.21 -1.37
CA PRO A 139 21.40 -4.34 -2.15
C PRO A 139 22.08 -3.86 -3.44
N MET A 140 21.31 -3.66 -4.52
CA MET A 140 21.86 -3.20 -5.81
C MET A 140 22.51 -1.81 -5.75
N ALA A 141 21.98 -0.94 -4.88
CA ALA A 141 22.54 0.38 -4.59
C ALA A 141 22.43 0.72 -3.09
N PRO A 142 23.30 1.60 -2.55
CA PRO A 142 23.19 2.07 -1.18
C PRO A 142 21.85 2.77 -0.92
N TRP A 143 21.18 2.46 0.19
CA TRP A 143 19.94 3.15 0.56
C TRP A 143 20.18 4.66 0.80
N PRO A 144 19.30 5.56 0.34
CA PRO A 144 18.02 5.35 -0.34
C PRO A 144 18.09 5.43 -1.88
N GLN A 145 19.28 5.27 -2.47
CA GLN A 145 19.50 5.47 -3.90
C GLN A 145 18.80 4.38 -4.73
N THR A 146 18.10 4.80 -5.78
CA THR A 146 17.50 3.87 -6.75
C THR A 146 18.57 3.46 -7.76
N PRO A 147 18.80 2.16 -8.02
CA PRO A 147 19.73 1.70 -9.05
C PRO A 147 19.38 2.28 -10.43
N PRO A 148 20.37 2.63 -11.26
CA PRO A 148 20.14 3.10 -12.63
C PRO A 148 19.29 2.12 -13.45
N GLN A 149 19.55 0.82 -13.32
CA GLN A 149 18.83 -0.24 -14.03
C GLN A 149 17.34 -0.27 -13.64
N LEU A 150 17.03 -0.10 -12.34
CA LEU A 150 15.65 -0.01 -11.87
C LEU A 150 14.96 1.27 -12.37
N THR A 151 15.70 2.37 -12.51
CA THR A 151 15.18 3.62 -13.09
C THR A 151 14.77 3.41 -14.56
N VAL A 152 15.63 2.74 -15.35
CA VAL A 152 15.33 2.39 -16.75
C VAL A 152 14.11 1.47 -16.84
N LEU A 153 14.03 0.45 -15.98
CA LEU A 153 12.89 -0.46 -15.90
C LEU A 153 11.58 0.28 -15.65
N VAL A 154 11.53 1.17 -14.66
CA VAL A 154 10.30 1.93 -14.31
C VAL A 154 9.91 2.90 -15.42
N GLN A 155 10.90 3.55 -16.07
CA GLN A 155 10.64 4.42 -17.21
C GLN A 155 10.04 3.63 -18.38
N LYS A 156 10.61 2.47 -18.72
CA LYS A 156 10.09 1.60 -19.77
C LYS A 156 8.73 1.00 -19.43
N ALA A 157 8.49 0.60 -18.19
CA ALA A 157 7.18 0.16 -17.74
C ALA A 157 6.11 1.25 -17.98
N ARG A 158 6.46 2.51 -17.68
CA ARG A 158 5.56 3.65 -17.87
C ARG A 158 5.23 3.90 -19.34
N THR A 159 6.20 3.78 -20.25
CA THR A 159 5.92 3.90 -21.70
C THR A 159 5.06 2.76 -22.23
N LEU A 160 5.06 1.62 -21.53
CA LEU A 160 4.21 0.45 -21.80
C LEU A 160 2.89 0.46 -21.00
N GLY A 161 2.58 1.55 -20.31
CA GLY A 161 1.28 1.77 -19.66
C GLY A 161 1.18 1.34 -18.19
N VAL A 162 2.27 0.90 -17.55
CA VAL A 162 2.26 0.47 -16.14
C VAL A 162 3.18 1.36 -15.30
N SER A 163 2.65 1.89 -14.20
CA SER A 163 3.41 2.74 -13.29
C SER A 163 3.78 1.97 -12.02
N PHE A 164 5.06 1.66 -11.86
CA PHE A 164 5.59 1.11 -10.61
C PHE A 164 6.18 2.20 -9.72
N ALA A 165 5.84 2.17 -8.44
CA ALA A 165 6.47 3.02 -7.44
C ALA A 165 7.76 2.35 -6.95
N VAL A 166 8.84 3.12 -6.80
CA VAL A 166 10.12 2.61 -6.29
C VAL A 166 10.70 3.51 -5.21
N ARG A 167 11.45 2.91 -4.29
CA ARG A 167 12.24 3.61 -3.28
C ARG A 167 13.48 2.79 -2.93
N GLY A 168 14.67 3.34 -3.19
CA GLY A 168 15.89 2.54 -3.09
C GLY A 168 15.81 1.33 -4.04
N ASN A 169 16.08 0.14 -3.52
CA ASN A 169 15.98 -1.11 -4.26
C ASN A 169 14.60 -1.78 -4.17
N LEU A 170 13.58 -1.07 -3.68
CA LEU A 170 12.24 -1.61 -3.49
C LEU A 170 11.34 -1.21 -4.64
N ILE A 171 10.66 -2.19 -5.23
CA ILE A 171 9.45 -1.98 -6.03
C ILE A 171 8.24 -2.14 -5.10
N ILE A 172 7.42 -1.10 -5.06
CA ILE A 172 6.22 -1.02 -4.21
C ILE A 172 5.00 -1.28 -5.09
N LEU A 173 4.30 -2.38 -4.83
CA LEU A 173 3.10 -2.79 -5.53
C LEU A 173 1.88 -2.45 -4.66
N ALA A 174 1.17 -1.39 -5.04
CA ALA A 174 -0.01 -0.90 -4.34
C ALA A 174 -1.11 -0.46 -5.32
N PRO A 175 -1.63 -1.36 -6.18
CA PRO A 175 -2.62 -1.00 -7.20
C PRO A 175 -3.94 -0.51 -6.55
N PRO A 176 -4.82 0.18 -7.30
CA PRO A 176 -6.16 0.50 -6.82
C PRO A 176 -6.92 -0.76 -6.37
N LEU A 177 -7.81 -0.65 -5.38
CA LEU A 177 -8.55 -1.83 -4.89
C LEU A 177 -9.53 -2.39 -5.92
N VAL A 178 -9.91 -1.56 -6.90
CA VAL A 178 -10.76 -1.93 -8.03
C VAL A 178 -10.01 -2.64 -9.16
N ILE A 179 -8.68 -2.77 -9.10
CA ILE A 179 -7.87 -3.40 -10.17
C ILE A 179 -8.45 -4.75 -10.59
N GLU A 180 -8.54 -4.98 -11.90
CA GLU A 180 -8.97 -6.26 -12.47
C GLU A 180 -7.90 -7.35 -12.36
N GLU A 181 -8.34 -8.61 -12.32
CA GLU A 181 -7.43 -9.75 -12.29
C GLU A 181 -6.50 -9.78 -13.51
N ARG A 182 -7.06 -9.45 -14.68
CA ARG A 182 -6.31 -9.33 -15.92
C ARG A 182 -5.29 -8.20 -15.86
N GLU A 183 -5.70 -7.01 -15.42
CA GLU A 183 -4.79 -5.86 -15.29
C GLU A 183 -3.62 -6.16 -14.33
N LEU A 184 -3.91 -6.82 -13.21
CA LEU A 184 -2.89 -7.26 -12.25
C LEU A 184 -1.94 -8.28 -12.89
N SER A 185 -2.48 -9.27 -13.61
CA SER A 185 -1.69 -10.28 -14.32
C SER A 185 -0.82 -9.65 -15.41
N ASP A 186 -1.37 -8.75 -16.21
CA ASP A 186 -0.68 -8.08 -17.30
C ASP A 186 0.46 -7.19 -16.75
N ALA A 187 0.24 -6.50 -15.63
CA ALA A 187 1.27 -5.71 -14.96
C ALA A 187 2.41 -6.57 -14.41
N LEU A 188 2.10 -7.72 -13.78
CA LEU A 188 3.12 -8.63 -13.27
C LEU A 188 3.88 -9.34 -14.41
N GLY A 189 3.20 -9.68 -15.50
CA GLY A 189 3.84 -10.22 -16.70
C GLY A 189 4.73 -9.20 -17.40
N LEU A 190 4.40 -7.91 -17.37
CA LEU A 190 5.32 -6.86 -17.81
C LEU A 190 6.53 -6.75 -16.89
N LEU A 191 6.35 -6.83 -15.57
CA LEU A 191 7.46 -6.80 -14.61
C LEU A 191 8.44 -7.96 -14.87
N ASP A 192 7.95 -9.18 -15.04
CA ASP A 192 8.74 -10.38 -15.41
C ASP A 192 9.61 -10.11 -16.65
N ARG A 193 8.99 -9.67 -17.75
CA ARG A 193 9.72 -9.35 -18.99
C ARG A 193 10.81 -8.31 -18.79
N LEU A 194 10.53 -7.24 -18.05
CA LEU A 194 11.52 -6.18 -17.82
C LEU A 194 12.64 -6.60 -16.85
N LEU A 195 12.36 -7.48 -15.90
CA LEU A 195 13.38 -8.07 -15.04
C LEU A 195 14.33 -8.97 -15.85
N ASN A 196 13.81 -9.77 -16.78
CA ASN A 196 14.64 -10.57 -17.70
C ASN A 196 15.59 -9.69 -18.53
N GLU A 197 15.08 -8.59 -19.07
CA GLU A 197 15.91 -7.62 -19.81
C GLU A 197 16.99 -7.00 -18.94
N MET A 198 16.64 -6.64 -17.70
CA MET A 198 17.57 -6.06 -16.73
C MET A 198 18.69 -7.02 -16.34
N GLU A 199 18.39 -8.33 -16.20
CA GLU A 199 19.38 -9.36 -15.89
C GLU A 199 20.27 -9.73 -17.08
N SER A 200 19.84 -9.40 -18.31
CA SER A 200 20.55 -9.71 -19.55
C SER A 200 21.45 -8.58 -20.07
N ALA A 201 21.36 -7.39 -19.45
CA ALA A 201 22.11 -6.18 -19.82
C ALA A 201 23.40 -6.02 -19.01
#